data_AF-D5CTJ2-F1
#
_entry.id   AF-D5CTJ2-F1
#
_cell.length_a   1.000
_cell.length_b   1.000
_cell.length_c   1.000
_cell.angle_alpha   90.00
_cell.angle_beta   90.00
_cell.angle_gamma   90.00
#
_symmetry.space_group_name_H-M   'P 1'
#
loop_
_entity.id
_entity.type
_entity.pdbx_description
1 polymer ?
#
loop_
_entity_poly.entity_id
_entity_poly.type
_entity_poly.pdbx_seq_one_letter_code
_entity_poly.pdbx_strand_id
1 'polypeptide(L)'
;MHRIMEFILPVVFASTEAMIWILLIAILIIFGKGKLLPSEKMLVIERKGQYRMVLAPGLNLAQPFIEAIAKQVSPHEAGHDDLSLCFEVRDKHVATRKQPSYLLEIGMRDGVLHFETRPVDQPLHPSDPGNGQTLAGEIEKTVHAIGISWGISVQKVGHAM
;
A
#
# COMPACT_ATOMS: atom_id res chain seq x y z
N MET A 1 -40.56 -9.82 7.81
CA MET A 1 -39.26 -10.48 7.52
C MET A 1 -38.80 -11.46 8.60
N HIS A 2 -39.38 -11.49 9.82
CA HIS A 2 -38.96 -12.38 10.90
C HIS A 2 -39.37 -13.87 10.73
N ARG A 3 -40.44 -14.17 9.98
CA ARG A 3 -40.94 -15.56 9.82
C ARG A 3 -40.24 -16.41 8.75
N ILE A 4 -39.44 -15.79 7.89
CA ILE A 4 -38.75 -16.49 6.79
C ILE A 4 -37.47 -17.16 7.33
N MET A 5 -36.83 -16.58 8.34
CA MET A 5 -35.63 -17.15 8.95
C MET A 5 -35.91 -18.40 9.80
N GLU A 6 -37.11 -18.50 10.40
CA GLU A 6 -37.54 -19.65 11.22
C GLU A 6 -37.73 -20.93 10.41
N PHE A 7 -38.05 -20.82 9.11
CA PHE A 7 -38.26 -21.97 8.24
C PHE A 7 -36.98 -22.39 7.48
N ILE A 8 -36.10 -21.42 7.21
CA ILE A 8 -34.86 -21.65 6.46
C ILE A 8 -33.75 -22.21 7.37
N LEU A 9 -33.67 -21.77 8.63
CA LEU A 9 -32.68 -22.30 9.58
C LEU A 9 -32.74 -23.84 9.72
N PRO A 10 -33.88 -24.47 10.05
CA PRO A 10 -33.92 -25.91 10.28
C PRO A 10 -33.68 -26.73 8.99
N VAL A 11 -34.08 -26.22 7.82
CA VAL A 11 -33.81 -26.87 6.51
C VAL A 11 -32.31 -26.88 6.16
N VAL A 12 -31.61 -25.78 6.46
CA VAL A 12 -30.17 -25.67 6.23
C VAL A 12 -29.37 -26.52 7.24
N PHE A 13 -29.84 -26.65 8.49
CA PHE A 13 -29.18 -27.48 9.51
C PHE A 13 -29.55 -28.98 9.47
N ALA A 14 -30.66 -29.37 8.84
CA ALA A 14 -31.06 -30.78 8.67
C ALA A 14 -30.36 -31.48 7.49
N SER A 15 -29.81 -30.71 6.55
CA SER A 15 -29.14 -31.23 5.36
C SER A 15 -27.64 -31.34 5.63
N THR A 16 -27.14 -32.55 5.79
CA THR A 16 -25.71 -32.84 6.03
C THR A 16 -24.81 -32.20 4.96
N GLU A 17 -25.28 -32.13 3.72
CA GLU A 17 -24.59 -31.48 2.59
C GLU A 17 -24.41 -29.97 2.82
N ALA A 18 -25.44 -29.27 3.29
CA ALA A 18 -25.36 -27.84 3.58
C ALA A 18 -24.40 -27.55 4.73
N MET A 19 -24.37 -28.42 5.74
CA MET A 19 -23.45 -28.31 6.87
C MET A 19 -21.98 -28.52 6.44
N ILE A 20 -21.73 -29.43 5.48
CA ILE A 20 -20.40 -29.64 4.89
C ILE A 20 -19.95 -28.40 4.09
N TRP A 21 -20.84 -27.81 3.28
CA TRP A 21 -20.52 -26.59 2.52
C TRP A 21 -20.22 -25.40 3.42
N ILE A 22 -21.02 -25.18 4.47
CA ILE A 22 -20.77 -24.11 5.45
C ILE A 22 -19.44 -24.32 6.15
N LEU A 23 -19.12 -25.57 6.54
CA LEU A 23 -17.84 -25.90 7.16
C LEU A 23 -16.66 -25.67 6.21
N LEU A 24 -16.78 -26.06 4.93
CA LEU A 24 -15.74 -25.82 3.91
C LEU A 24 -15.51 -24.32 3.69
N ILE A 25 -16.58 -23.53 3.60
CA ILE A 25 -16.49 -22.07 3.46
C ILE A 25 -15.83 -21.46 4.70
N ALA A 26 -16.21 -21.90 5.91
CA ALA A 26 -15.60 -21.45 7.15
C ALA A 26 -14.09 -21.79 7.20
N ILE A 27 -13.71 -23.01 6.83
CA ILE A 27 -12.30 -23.42 6.73
C ILE A 27 -11.57 -22.58 5.69
N LEU A 28 -12.17 -22.33 4.52
CA LEU A 28 -11.55 -21.50 3.49
C LEU A 28 -11.39 -20.04 3.93
N ILE A 29 -12.32 -19.49 4.72
CA ILE A 29 -12.19 -18.13 5.27
C ILE A 29 -11.08 -18.06 6.34
N ILE A 30 -10.97 -19.09 7.18
CA ILE A 30 -9.98 -19.14 8.26
C ILE A 30 -8.57 -19.40 7.70
N PHE A 31 -8.43 -20.36 6.78
CA PHE A 31 -7.14 -20.83 6.26
C PHE A 31 -6.76 -20.22 4.90
N GLY A 32 -7.72 -19.68 4.15
CA GLY A 32 -7.50 -19.10 2.81
C GLY A 32 -6.85 -17.73 2.81
N LYS A 33 -6.42 -17.22 3.97
CA LYS A 33 -5.46 -16.11 4.02
C LYS A 33 -4.08 -16.62 3.63
N GLY A 34 -3.92 -16.91 2.33
CA GLY A 34 -2.63 -17.19 1.73
C GLY A 34 -1.66 -16.08 2.13
N LYS A 35 -0.55 -16.46 2.76
CA LYS A 35 0.51 -15.53 3.11
C LYS A 35 1.03 -14.96 1.79
N LEU A 36 0.74 -13.68 1.52
CA LEU A 36 1.31 -12.98 0.37
C LEU A 36 2.83 -13.03 0.56
N LEU A 37 3.53 -13.72 -0.32
CA LEU A 37 4.96 -13.92 -0.21
C LEU A 37 5.69 -12.69 -0.76
N PRO A 38 6.73 -12.22 -0.05
CA PRO A 38 7.65 -11.25 -0.62
C PRO A 38 8.24 -11.80 -1.93
N SER A 39 8.18 -11.01 -3.01
CA SER A 39 8.75 -11.34 -4.31
C SER A 39 10.25 -11.04 -4.30
N GLU A 40 11.09 -11.99 -4.67
CA GLU A 40 12.54 -11.78 -4.81
C GLU A 40 12.92 -10.98 -6.07
N LYS A 41 11.94 -10.65 -6.92
CA LYS A 41 12.12 -9.82 -8.12
C LYS A 41 11.60 -8.41 -7.89
N MET A 42 12.31 -7.44 -8.45
CA MET A 42 11.85 -6.06 -8.58
C MET A 42 10.52 -6.01 -9.33
N LEU A 43 9.55 -5.30 -8.77
CA LEU A 43 8.22 -5.14 -9.37
C LEU A 43 8.08 -3.72 -9.91
N VAL A 44 7.92 -3.61 -11.22
CA VAL A 44 7.67 -2.32 -11.89
C VAL A 44 6.24 -2.35 -12.41
N ILE A 45 5.45 -1.37 -12.00
CA ILE A 45 4.06 -1.21 -12.44
C ILE A 45 3.89 0.20 -12.98
N GLU A 46 3.34 0.28 -14.19
CA GLU A 46 3.03 1.54 -14.85
C GLU A 46 1.52 1.58 -15.13
N ARG A 47 0.83 2.57 -14.56
CA ARG A 47 -0.55 2.90 -14.89
C ARG A 47 -0.52 4.12 -15.80
N LYS A 48 -0.69 3.90 -17.10
CA LYS A 48 -0.61 4.92 -18.14
C LYS A 48 -1.33 6.22 -17.74
N GLY A 49 -0.57 7.31 -17.66
CA GLY A 49 -1.08 8.64 -17.36
C GLY A 49 -1.51 8.88 -15.90
N GLN A 50 -1.25 7.97 -14.97
CA GLN A 50 -1.57 8.14 -13.54
C GLN A 50 -0.32 8.11 -12.68
N TYR A 51 0.37 6.97 -12.67
CA TYR A 51 1.58 6.79 -11.86
C TYR A 51 2.44 5.64 -12.36
N ARG A 52 3.71 5.68 -11.97
CA ARG A 52 4.68 4.59 -12.09
C ARG A 52 5.18 4.24 -10.70
N MET A 53 5.22 2.95 -10.37
CA MET A 53 5.85 2.48 -9.14
C MET A 53 6.94 1.45 -9.42
N VAL A 54 8.03 1.55 -8.67
CA VAL A 54 9.17 0.65 -8.69
C VAL A 54 9.38 0.13 -7.27
N LEU A 55 9.17 -1.17 -7.07
CA LEU A 55 9.31 -1.80 -5.77
C LEU A 55 10.56 -2.66 -5.74
N ALA A 56 11.45 -2.39 -4.78
CA ALA A 56 12.62 -3.22 -4.54
C ALA A 56 12.21 -4.68 -4.21
N PRO A 57 13.09 -5.67 -4.47
CA PRO A 57 12.87 -7.05 -4.05
C PRO A 57 12.47 -7.15 -2.58
N GLY A 58 11.42 -7.91 -2.30
CA GLY A 58 10.85 -8.10 -0.97
C GLY A 58 9.85 -7.03 -0.53
N LEU A 59 9.70 -5.93 -1.29
CA LEU A 59 8.80 -4.81 -0.96
C LEU A 59 7.53 -4.78 -1.83
N ASN A 60 7.24 -5.84 -2.59
CA ASN A 60 6.00 -5.96 -3.37
C ASN A 60 4.73 -5.87 -2.51
N LEU A 61 4.82 -6.21 -1.22
CA LEU A 61 3.71 -6.10 -0.28
C LEU A 61 3.35 -4.64 0.07
N ALA A 62 4.21 -3.67 -0.26
CA ALA A 62 3.92 -2.25 -0.14
C ALA A 62 2.98 -1.74 -1.26
N GLN A 63 2.79 -2.51 -2.33
CA GLN A 63 1.93 -2.14 -3.47
C GLN A 63 0.55 -1.60 -3.04
N PRO A 64 -0.28 -2.30 -2.24
CA PRO A 64 -1.63 -1.83 -1.89
C PRO A 64 -1.61 -0.49 -1.14
N PHE A 65 -0.59 -0.24 -0.32
CA PHE A 65 -0.42 1.03 0.37
C PHE A 65 -0.12 2.16 -0.61
N ILE A 66 0.81 1.92 -1.55
CA ILE A 66 1.17 2.90 -2.60
C ILE A 66 -0.02 3.17 -3.52
N GLU A 67 -0.77 2.14 -3.91
CA GLU A 67 -1.98 2.28 -4.72
C GLU A 67 -3.07 3.10 -4.00
N ALA A 68 -3.17 2.99 -2.66
CA ALA A 68 -4.10 3.79 -1.88
C ALA A 68 -3.70 5.28 -1.86
N ILE A 69 -2.40 5.58 -1.81
CA ILE A 69 -1.87 6.96 -1.91
C ILE A 69 -2.15 7.51 -3.31
N ALA A 70 -1.79 6.77 -4.35
CA ALA A 70 -1.94 7.20 -5.74
C ALA A 70 -3.39 7.45 -6.16
N LYS A 71 -4.37 6.80 -5.50
CA LYS A 71 -5.80 7.06 -5.72
C LYS A 71 -6.30 8.37 -5.10
N GLN A 72 -5.63 8.86 -4.07
CA GLN A 72 -6.03 10.08 -3.36
C GLN A 72 -5.27 11.30 -3.85
N VAL A 73 -4.05 11.12 -4.36
CA VAL A 73 -3.25 12.20 -4.96
C VAL A 73 -3.56 12.27 -6.45
N SER A 74 -4.14 13.38 -6.91
CA SER A 74 -4.43 13.60 -8.32
C SER A 74 -3.23 14.23 -9.05
N PRO A 75 -2.65 13.59 -10.08
CA PRO A 75 -1.53 14.19 -10.83
C PRO A 75 -1.94 15.42 -11.65
N HIS A 76 -3.25 15.60 -11.90
CA HIS A 76 -3.77 16.69 -12.75
C HIS A 76 -3.57 18.09 -12.16
N GLU A 77 -3.28 18.20 -10.85
CA GLU A 77 -3.08 19.48 -10.17
C GLU A 77 -1.58 19.86 -10.04
N ALA A 78 -0.69 18.97 -10.48
CA ALA A 78 0.75 19.05 -10.22
C ALA A 78 1.55 19.56 -11.43
N GLY A 79 1.49 20.87 -11.67
CA GLY A 79 2.24 21.52 -12.76
C GLY A 79 3.76 21.67 -12.53
N HIS A 80 4.42 20.88 -11.67
CA HIS A 80 5.86 21.03 -11.39
C HIS A 80 6.58 19.67 -11.27
N ASP A 81 7.54 19.45 -12.16
CA ASP A 81 8.42 18.27 -12.28
C ASP A 81 9.55 18.18 -11.23
N ASP A 82 9.47 18.98 -10.17
CA ASP A 82 10.58 19.13 -9.21
C ASP A 82 10.22 18.62 -7.80
N LEU A 83 9.07 17.96 -7.63
CA LEU A 83 8.69 17.43 -6.32
C LEU A 83 9.35 16.07 -6.07
N SER A 84 10.05 15.95 -4.95
CA SER A 84 10.49 14.68 -4.38
C SER A 84 10.32 14.69 -2.86
N LEU A 85 9.60 13.70 -2.34
CA LEU A 85 9.38 13.49 -0.91
C LEU A 85 9.83 12.08 -0.55
N CYS A 86 10.66 11.97 0.49
CA CYS A 86 11.06 10.68 1.02
C CYS A 86 10.40 10.42 2.37
N PHE A 87 9.90 9.21 2.54
CA PHE A 87 9.29 8.74 3.76
C PHE A 87 9.95 7.44 4.22
N GLU A 88 10.30 7.33 5.49
CA GLU A 88 10.55 6.05 6.12
C GLU A 88 9.20 5.44 6.50
N VAL A 89 8.94 4.25 5.97
CA VAL A 89 7.70 3.51 6.15
C VAL A 89 7.97 2.23 6.93
N ARG A 90 7.27 2.07 8.05
CA ARG A 90 7.29 0.88 8.90
C ARG A 90 5.93 0.19 8.84
N ASP A 91 5.88 -0.87 8.06
CA ASP A 91 4.70 -1.71 7.87
C ASP A 91 4.98 -3.14 8.38
N LYS A 92 4.21 -3.62 9.35
CA LYS A 92 4.35 -4.97 9.92
C LYS A 92 4.15 -6.11 8.90
N HIS A 93 3.47 -5.86 7.79
CA HIS A 93 3.22 -6.86 6.75
C HIS A 93 4.34 -6.91 5.70
N VAL A 94 5.15 -5.85 5.61
CA VAL A 94 6.29 -5.74 4.67
C VAL A 94 7.61 -5.95 5.42
N ALA A 95 7.71 -5.41 6.64
CA ALA A 95 8.89 -5.46 7.48
C ALA A 95 9.30 -6.90 7.77
N THR A 96 10.55 -7.22 7.45
CA THR A 96 11.17 -8.48 7.87
C THR A 96 12.03 -8.22 9.09
N ARG A 97 12.39 -9.26 9.85
CA ARG A 97 13.34 -9.10 10.97
C ARG A 97 14.67 -8.43 10.57
N LYS A 98 15.05 -8.51 9.29
CA LYS A 98 16.29 -7.91 8.76
C LYS A 98 16.09 -6.49 8.24
N GLN A 99 14.86 -6.12 7.84
CA GLN A 99 14.51 -4.80 7.31
C GLN A 99 13.22 -4.33 7.98
N PRO A 100 13.32 -3.68 9.15
CA PRO A 100 12.15 -3.28 9.94
C PRO A 100 11.37 -2.11 9.32
N SER A 101 11.98 -1.38 8.40
CA SER A 101 11.39 -0.27 7.65
C SER A 101 11.98 -0.24 6.23
N TYR A 102 11.34 0.51 5.34
CA TYR A 102 11.80 0.81 3.99
C TYR A 102 11.60 2.29 3.69
N LEU A 103 12.37 2.82 2.75
CA LEU A 103 12.19 4.17 2.22
C LEU A 103 11.19 4.13 1.07
N LEU A 104 10.24 5.06 1.08
CA LEU A 104 9.31 5.34 0.00
C LEU A 104 9.59 6.75 -0.51
N GLU A 105 10.14 6.83 -1.71
CA GLU A 105 10.31 8.08 -2.45
C GLU A 105 9.06 8.29 -3.32
N ILE A 106 8.46 9.48 -3.21
CA ILE A 106 7.31 9.92 -3.99
C ILE A 106 7.72 11.18 -4.71
N GLY A 107 7.78 11.14 -6.03
CA GLY A 107 8.13 12.29 -6.85
C GLY A 107 7.14 12.53 -7.98
N MET A 108 7.24 13.70 -8.60
CA MET A 108 6.58 14.01 -9.87
C MET A 108 7.64 14.04 -10.97
N ARG A 109 7.44 13.29 -12.05
CA ARG A 109 8.30 13.35 -13.24
C ARG A 109 7.46 13.25 -14.49
N ASP A 110 7.71 14.14 -15.44
CA ASP A 110 6.98 14.23 -16.70
C ASP A 110 5.45 14.31 -16.50
N GLY A 111 5.01 15.01 -15.44
CA GLY A 111 3.59 15.12 -15.08
C GLY A 111 2.93 13.81 -14.58
N VAL A 112 3.74 12.82 -14.18
CA VAL A 112 3.27 11.53 -13.64
C VAL A 112 3.85 11.32 -12.24
N LEU A 113 3.05 10.75 -11.33
CA LEU A 113 3.54 10.37 -10.00
C LEU A 113 4.48 9.16 -10.09
N HIS A 114 5.68 9.30 -9.56
CA HIS A 114 6.67 8.24 -9.43
C HIS A 114 6.78 7.80 -7.98
N PHE A 115 6.65 6.50 -7.73
CA PHE A 115 6.83 5.89 -6.43
C PHE A 115 8.01 4.91 -6.49
N GLU A 116 8.98 5.06 -5.63
CA GLU A 116 10.11 4.13 -5.55
C GLU A 116 10.29 3.64 -4.12
N THR A 117 10.41 2.33 -3.93
CA THR A 117 10.80 1.78 -2.62
C THR A 117 12.25 1.37 -2.62
N ARG A 118 12.94 1.65 -1.51
CA ARG A 118 14.35 1.26 -1.29
C ARG A 118 14.54 0.72 0.13
N PRO A 119 15.50 -0.20 0.34
CA PRO A 119 15.96 -0.53 1.68
C PRO A 119 16.53 0.70 2.39
N VAL A 120 16.36 0.78 3.71
CA VAL A 120 16.85 1.92 4.53
C VAL A 120 18.37 2.09 4.47
N ASP A 121 19.12 1.00 4.25
CA ASP A 121 20.58 1.00 4.22
C ASP A 121 21.17 1.60 2.93
N GLN A 122 20.34 1.90 1.93
CA GLN A 122 20.80 2.43 0.65
C GLN A 122 20.85 3.97 0.69
N PRO A 123 21.99 4.60 0.31
CA PRO A 123 22.12 6.06 0.36
C PRO A 123 21.01 6.76 -0.41
N LEU A 124 20.41 7.80 0.20
CA LEU A 124 19.50 8.69 -0.52
C LEU A 124 20.27 9.36 -1.65
N HIS A 125 19.74 9.28 -2.87
CA HIS A 125 20.22 10.15 -3.93
C HIS A 125 19.77 11.58 -3.59
N PRO A 126 20.63 12.60 -3.72
CA PRO A 126 20.23 13.97 -3.45
C PRO A 126 19.11 14.35 -4.40
N SER A 127 17.89 14.49 -3.87
CA SER A 127 16.78 15.13 -4.58
C SER A 127 16.88 16.63 -4.34
N ASP A 128 16.86 17.41 -5.43
CA ASP A 128 16.82 18.87 -5.41
C ASP A 128 15.56 19.33 -4.63
N PRO A 129 15.64 20.30 -3.70
CA PRO A 129 14.47 20.81 -3.00
C PRO A 129 13.48 21.49 -3.97
N GLY A 130 12.53 20.70 -4.45
CA GLY A 130 11.36 21.16 -5.17
C GLY A 130 10.60 22.27 -4.49
N ASN A 131 10.41 23.40 -5.18
CA ASN A 131 9.62 24.54 -4.72
C ASN A 131 8.08 24.28 -4.71
N GLY A 132 7.64 23.02 -4.80
CA GLY A 132 6.24 22.61 -4.87
C GLY A 132 5.56 22.47 -3.49
N GLN A 133 5.57 23.54 -2.68
CA GLN A 133 5.14 23.47 -1.26
C GLN A 133 3.67 23.01 -1.06
N THR A 134 2.76 23.36 -1.97
CA THR A 134 1.32 23.05 -1.82
C THR A 134 1.03 21.57 -2.04
N LEU A 135 1.53 20.98 -3.14
CA LEU A 135 1.35 19.57 -3.44
C LEU A 135 2.14 18.68 -2.46
N ALA A 136 3.32 19.12 -2.04
CA ALA A 136 4.11 18.41 -1.05
C ALA A 136 3.35 18.21 0.27
N GLY A 137 2.69 19.27 0.75
CA GLY A 137 1.86 19.20 1.95
C GLY A 137 0.65 18.28 1.79
N GLU A 138 0.03 18.25 0.61
CA GLU A 138 -1.10 17.34 0.33
C GLU A 138 -0.68 15.88 0.29
N ILE A 139 0.43 15.57 -0.39
CA ILE A 139 0.99 14.21 -0.44
C ILE A 139 1.37 13.77 0.97
N GLU A 140 2.08 14.61 1.73
CA GLU A 140 2.46 14.31 3.11
C GLU A 140 1.23 14.02 3.99
N LYS A 141 0.21 14.87 3.93
CA LYS A 141 -1.04 14.68 4.67
C LYS A 141 -1.73 13.37 4.27
N THR A 142 -1.76 13.05 2.98
CA THR A 142 -2.39 11.85 2.44
C THR A 142 -1.66 10.59 2.89
N VAL A 143 -0.33 10.57 2.76
CA VAL A 143 0.53 9.47 3.20
C VAL A 143 0.36 9.21 4.70
N HIS A 144 0.37 10.26 5.53
CA HIS A 144 0.13 10.13 6.97
C HIS A 144 -1.29 9.64 7.30
N ALA A 145 -2.32 10.17 6.63
CA ALA A 145 -3.71 9.76 6.87
C ALA A 145 -3.93 8.28 6.53
N ILE A 146 -3.41 7.82 5.39
CA ILE A 146 -3.50 6.40 5.00
C ILE A 146 -2.68 5.55 5.96
N GLY A 147 -1.45 5.98 6.29
CA GLY A 147 -0.58 5.25 7.22
C GLY A 147 -1.27 4.98 8.57
N ILE A 148 -1.85 6.02 9.18
CA ILE A 148 -2.63 5.90 10.42
C ILE A 148 -3.78 4.92 10.25
N SER A 149 -4.56 5.02 9.17
CA SER A 149 -5.72 4.16 8.95
C SER A 149 -5.36 2.68 8.76
N TRP A 150 -4.14 2.37 8.32
CA TRP A 150 -3.66 1.01 8.08
C TRP A 150 -2.76 0.48 9.21
N GLY A 151 -2.51 1.29 10.24
CA GLY A 151 -1.58 0.96 11.31
C GLY A 151 -0.12 0.89 10.85
N ILE A 152 0.22 1.64 9.80
CA ILE A 152 1.56 1.80 9.25
C ILE A 152 2.14 3.09 9.81
N SER A 153 3.35 3.02 10.37
CA SER A 153 4.05 4.20 10.84
C SER A 153 4.84 4.81 9.68
N VAL A 154 4.64 6.10 9.43
CA VAL A 154 5.32 6.83 8.37
C VAL A 154 5.98 8.07 8.95
N GLN A 155 7.22 8.32 8.57
CA GLN A 155 7.98 9.51 8.96
C GLN A 155 8.63 10.13 7.74
N LYS A 156 8.40 11.43 7.51
CA LYS A 156 9.12 12.16 6.47
C LYS A 156 10.60 12.23 6.80
N VAL A 157 11.44 11.81 5.86
CA VAL A 157 12.89 11.89 5.95
C VAL A 157 13.30 13.12 5.15
N GLY A 158 13.49 14.24 5.85
CA GLY A 158 14.14 15.41 5.27
C GLY A 158 15.65 15.19 5.23
N HIS A 159 16.31 15.57 4.12
CA HIS A 159 17.76 15.63 4.06
C HIS A 159 18.27 16.51 5.22
N ALA A 160 18.85 15.90 6.24
CA ALA A 160 19.69 16.58 7.21
C ALA A 160 21.13 16.18 6.88
N MET A 161 21.77 17.08 6.10
CA MET A 161 23.20 17.23 5.83
C MET A 161 23.94 16.12 5.08
#